data_AF-A0A4Y2NIW7-F1
#
_entry.id   AF-A0A4Y2NIW7-F1
#
_cell.length_a   1.000
_cell.length_b   1.000
_cell.length_c   1.000
_cell.angle_alpha   90.00
_cell.angle_beta   90.00
_cell.angle_gamma   90.00
#
_symmetry.space_group_name_H-M   'P 1'
#
loop_
_entity.id
_entity.type
_entity.pdbx_description
1 polymer ?
#
loop_
_entity_poly.entity_id
_entity_poly.type
_entity_poly.pdbx_seq_one_letter_code
_entity_poly.pdbx_strand_id
1 'polypeptide(L)'
;MLHALHIRDYISLLRKLVCSTESEKCTVHRCDNCPSVVILKEELMLSNELEMINEISYKQWVKIDGAELKTIITSIDEFVENLVAKLSTLCTHHFSTKAQTKYFSKTKNELSEGTAIILADFYENYTCIIQDAIQSVHWKKEQVTIHRFLAYVKDTAND
;
A
#
# COMPACT_ATOMS: atom_id res chain seq x y z
N MET A 1 6.61 8.90 6.19
CA MET A 1 5.97 10.22 5.97
C MET A 1 4.87 10.48 6.98
N LEU A 2 3.72 9.80 6.95
CA LEU A 2 2.61 10.07 7.89
C LEU A 2 3.00 9.99 9.38
N HIS A 3 3.85 9.02 9.75
CA HIS A 3 4.39 8.93 11.11
C HIS A 3 5.16 10.18 11.55
N ALA A 4 5.85 10.87 10.62
CA ALA A 4 6.58 12.09 10.93
C ALA A 4 5.65 13.28 11.24
N LEU A 5 4.37 13.17 10.85
CA LEU A 5 3.30 14.12 11.18
C LEU A 5 2.40 13.61 12.31
N HIS A 6 2.77 12.53 13.00
CA HIS A 6 1.90 11.86 13.98
C HIS A 6 0.49 11.47 13.47
N ILE A 7 0.28 11.44 12.14
CA ILE A 7 -0.98 11.05 11.52
C ILE A 7 -1.05 9.52 11.46
N ARG A 8 -2.07 8.97 12.11
CA ARG A 8 -2.32 7.52 12.14
C ARG A 8 -3.32 7.05 11.09
N ASP A 9 -4.25 7.91 10.69
CA ASP A 9 -5.29 7.59 9.70
C ASP A 9 -5.14 8.44 8.43
N TYR A 10 -4.70 7.79 7.36
CA TYR A 10 -4.56 8.44 6.05
C TYR A 10 -5.91 8.72 5.38
N ILE A 11 -6.99 8.02 5.77
CA ILE A 11 -8.32 8.16 5.15
C ILE A 11 -8.84 9.58 5.36
N SER A 12 -8.57 10.17 6.53
CA SER A 12 -8.87 11.58 6.82
C SER A 12 -8.27 12.54 5.79
N LEU A 13 -7.05 12.29 5.33
CA LEU A 13 -6.38 13.09 4.30
C LEU A 13 -6.95 12.84 2.90
N LEU A 14 -7.31 11.59 2.58
CA LEU A 14 -7.96 11.30 1.29
C LEU A 14 -9.31 12.02 1.16
N ARG A 15 -10.08 12.10 2.26
CA ARG A 15 -11.36 12.84 2.30
C ARG A 15 -11.19 14.34 2.06
N LYS A 16 -10.00 14.89 2.31
CA LYS A 16 -9.66 16.27 1.99
C LYS A 16 -9.25 16.47 0.53
N LEU A 17 -8.87 15.41 -0.18
CA LEU A 17 -8.48 15.45 -1.60
C LEU A 17 -9.64 15.20 -2.56
N VAL A 18 -10.65 14.44 -2.14
CA VAL A 18 -11.75 14.02 -3.02
C VAL A 18 -13.11 14.19 -2.35
N CYS A 19 -14.15 14.49 -3.12
CA CYS A 19 -15.52 14.60 -2.60
C CYS A 19 -16.01 13.30 -1.94
N SER A 20 -15.60 12.15 -2.50
CA SER A 20 -16.01 10.83 -2.01
C SER A 20 -14.92 9.80 -2.29
N THR A 21 -14.52 9.08 -1.24
CA THR A 21 -13.57 7.96 -1.33
C THR A 21 -14.19 6.69 -1.91
N GLU A 22 -15.50 6.66 -2.08
CA GLU A 22 -16.25 5.53 -2.67
C GLU A 22 -16.61 5.76 -4.14
N SER A 23 -16.31 6.95 -4.67
CA SER A 23 -16.54 7.28 -6.08
C SER A 23 -15.29 7.01 -6.90
N GLU A 24 -15.40 6.14 -7.91
CA GLU A 24 -14.32 5.91 -8.88
C GLU A 24 -13.90 7.23 -9.55
N LYS A 25 -14.88 8.00 -10.07
CA LYS A 25 -14.64 9.28 -10.74
C LYS A 25 -13.82 10.25 -9.88
N CYS A 26 -14.10 10.30 -8.57
CA CYS A 26 -13.36 11.16 -7.65
C CYS A 26 -11.95 10.61 -7.36
N THR A 27 -11.84 9.32 -7.04
CA THR A 27 -10.58 8.68 -6.62
C THR A 27 -9.57 8.46 -7.76
N VAL A 28 -10.03 8.54 -9.02
CA VAL A 28 -9.17 8.62 -10.22
C VAL A 28 -8.97 10.04 -10.76
N HIS A 29 -9.33 11.07 -9.98
CA HIS A 29 -9.15 12.49 -10.29
C HIS A 29 -9.82 12.97 -11.59
N ARG A 30 -10.99 12.39 -11.93
CA ARG A 30 -11.82 12.79 -13.08
C ARG A 30 -13.04 13.62 -12.69
N CYS A 31 -13.11 14.06 -11.44
CA CYS A 31 -14.24 14.82 -10.90
C CYS A 31 -13.88 16.31 -10.81
N ASP A 32 -14.64 17.14 -11.51
CA ASP A 32 -14.41 18.60 -11.58
C ASP A 32 -14.74 19.33 -10.27
N ASN A 33 -15.47 18.67 -9.37
CA ASN A 33 -15.89 19.23 -8.08
C ASN A 33 -14.97 18.83 -6.91
N CYS A 34 -13.95 18.00 -7.15
CA CYS A 34 -13.05 17.58 -6.07
C CYS A 34 -12.26 18.76 -5.52
N PRO A 35 -12.01 18.79 -4.20
CA PRO A 35 -11.07 19.73 -3.62
C PRO A 35 -9.72 19.64 -4.34
N SER A 36 -9.13 20.78 -4.68
CA SER A 36 -7.82 20.80 -5.33
C SER A 36 -6.74 20.27 -4.36
N VAL A 37 -5.73 19.58 -4.90
CA VAL A 37 -4.52 19.21 -4.17
C VAL A 37 -3.85 20.42 -3.49
N VAL A 38 -4.07 21.63 -4.03
CA VAL A 38 -3.57 22.90 -3.47
C VAL A 38 -4.13 23.16 -2.08
N ILE A 39 -5.42 22.88 -1.84
CA ILE A 39 -6.06 23.12 -0.55
C ILE A 39 -5.40 22.27 0.54
N LEU A 40 -5.16 20.98 0.25
CA LEU A 40 -4.50 20.11 1.22
C LEU A 40 -3.05 20.54 1.49
N LYS A 41 -2.32 21.02 0.47
CA LYS A 41 -0.96 21.54 0.67
C LYS A 41 -0.95 22.73 1.61
N GLU A 42 -1.82 23.71 1.37
CA GLU A 42 -1.95 24.91 2.21
C GLU A 42 -2.33 24.53 3.65
N GLU A 43 -3.29 23.64 3.85
CA GLU A 43 -3.67 23.17 5.19
C GLU A 43 -2.52 22.46 5.92
N LEU A 44 -1.70 21.67 5.21
CA LEU A 44 -0.54 21.02 5.81
C LEU A 44 0.54 22.04 6.18
N MET A 45 0.82 23.01 5.31
CA MET A 45 1.80 24.06 5.56
C MET A 45 1.43 24.97 6.74
N LEU A 46 0.13 25.24 6.90
CA LEU A 46 -0.40 26.06 7.99
C LEU A 46 -0.66 25.28 9.29
N SER A 47 -0.34 23.98 9.32
CA SER A 47 -0.51 23.20 10.53
C SER A 47 0.55 23.58 11.58
N ASN A 48 0.14 23.68 12.85
CA ASN A 48 1.04 23.97 13.97
C ASN A 48 2.24 22.99 14.06
N GLU A 49 2.11 21.81 13.46
CA GLU A 49 3.17 20.81 13.40
C GLU A 49 4.28 21.17 12.40
N LEU A 50 3.98 21.91 11.33
CA LEU A 50 4.91 22.20 10.24
C LEU A 50 5.29 23.68 10.13
N GLU A 51 4.48 24.60 10.64
CA GLU A 51 4.64 26.07 10.48
C GLU A 51 6.02 26.60 10.93
N MET A 52 6.66 25.97 11.92
CA MET A 52 7.96 26.40 12.47
C MET A 52 9.12 25.43 12.19
N ILE A 53 8.90 24.41 11.37
CA ILE A 53 9.93 23.46 11.01
C ILE A 53 10.53 23.92 9.66
N ASN A 54 11.84 23.73 9.43
CA ASN A 54 12.45 24.01 8.12
C ASN A 54 12.72 22.71 7.35
N GLU A 55 13.10 21.67 8.06
CA GLU A 55 13.45 20.37 7.51
C GLU A 55 12.79 19.26 8.31
N ILE A 56 12.41 18.18 7.63
CA ILE A 56 11.77 17.02 8.23
C ILE A 56 12.53 15.75 7.88
N SER A 57 12.69 14.88 8.88
CA SER A 57 13.35 13.58 8.73
C SER A 57 12.32 12.45 8.76
N TYR A 58 12.35 11.56 7.77
CA TYR A 58 11.45 10.41 7.71
C TYR A 58 12.10 9.21 7.02
N LYS A 59 11.60 8.00 7.33
CA LYS A 59 12.02 6.78 6.65
C LYS A 59 11.14 6.45 5.45
N GLN A 60 11.75 6.00 4.36
CA GLN A 60 11.07 5.56 3.15
C GLN A 60 11.81 4.42 2.45
N TRP A 61 11.05 3.46 1.93
CA TRP A 61 11.59 2.43 1.03
C TRP A 61 11.91 3.04 -0.33
N VAL A 62 13.17 2.92 -0.76
CA VAL A 62 13.66 3.37 -2.07
C VAL A 62 14.06 2.14 -2.88
N LYS A 63 13.69 2.08 -4.16
CA LYS A 63 14.08 1.00 -5.07
C LYS A 63 15.31 1.42 -5.87
N ILE A 64 16.50 1.05 -5.40
CA ILE A 64 17.77 1.15 -6.13
C ILE A 64 18.40 -0.23 -6.00
N ASP A 65 18.33 -1.05 -7.06
CA ASP A 65 18.84 -2.44 -7.11
C ASP A 65 18.57 -3.27 -5.84
N GLY A 66 17.30 -3.26 -5.43
CA GLY A 66 16.85 -3.76 -4.13
C GLY A 66 15.93 -2.75 -3.45
N ALA A 67 15.12 -3.19 -2.49
CA ALA A 67 14.35 -2.29 -1.65
C ALA A 67 15.17 -1.97 -0.39
N GLU A 68 15.57 -0.72 -0.22
CA GLU A 68 16.31 -0.26 0.96
C GLU A 68 15.48 0.77 1.74
N LEU A 69 15.41 0.63 3.06
CA LEU A 69 14.76 1.61 3.92
C LEU A 69 15.76 2.72 4.27
N LYS A 70 15.61 3.89 3.64
CA LYS A 70 16.49 5.05 3.88
C LYS A 70 15.84 6.07 4.78
N THR A 71 16.66 6.75 5.58
CA THR A 71 16.28 8.00 6.25
C THR A 71 16.51 9.13 5.26
N ILE A 72 15.47 9.91 5.00
CA ILE A 72 15.44 11.05 4.10
C ILE A 72 15.26 12.32 4.94
N ILE A 73 16.03 13.36 4.63
CA ILE A 73 15.90 14.70 5.20
C ILE A 73 15.67 15.64 4.03
N THR A 74 14.55 16.36 4.05
CA THR A 74 14.15 17.31 2.99
C THR A 74 13.57 18.56 3.61
N SER A 75 13.45 19.63 2.82
CA SER A 75 12.64 20.79 3.23
C SER A 75 11.18 20.38 3.42
N ILE A 76 10.42 21.21 4.15
CA ILE A 76 8.97 20.99 4.30
C ILE A 76 8.26 21.12 2.97
N ASP A 77 8.63 22.11 2.15
CA ASP A 77 8.05 22.29 0.82
C ASP A 77 8.13 21.01 0.00
N GLU A 78 9.32 20.43 -0.10
CA GLU A 78 9.53 19.18 -0.82
C GLU A 78 8.78 18.01 -0.18
N PHE A 79 8.75 17.95 1.15
CA PHE A 79 8.05 16.90 1.88
C PHE A 79 6.54 16.92 1.63
N VAL A 80 5.89 18.08 1.74
CA VAL A 80 4.44 18.24 1.55
C VAL A 80 4.07 17.97 0.10
N GLU A 81 4.84 18.49 -0.86
CA GLU A 81 4.67 18.18 -2.28
C GLU A 81 4.67 16.68 -2.54
N ASN A 82 5.68 15.98 -2.02
CA ASN A 82 5.84 14.54 -2.18
C ASN A 82 4.73 13.76 -1.45
N LEU A 83 4.32 14.21 -0.26
CA LEU A 83 3.24 13.59 0.51
C LEU A 83 1.92 13.66 -0.24
N VAL A 84 1.54 14.85 -0.73
CA VAL A 84 0.29 15.05 -1.45
C VAL A 84 0.27 14.29 -2.76
N ALA A 85 1.40 14.23 -3.49
CA ALA A 85 1.52 13.40 -4.70
C ALA A 85 1.29 11.89 -4.39
N LYS A 86 1.87 11.40 -3.29
CA LYS A 86 1.65 10.01 -2.85
C LYS A 86 0.22 9.76 -2.39
N LEU A 87 -0.41 10.69 -1.67
CA LEU A 87 -1.80 10.59 -1.25
C LEU A 87 -2.76 10.59 -2.44
N SER A 88 -2.48 11.43 -3.45
CA SER A 88 -3.22 11.45 -4.71
C SER A 88 -3.19 10.09 -5.42
N THR A 89 -2.01 9.45 -5.46
CA THR A 89 -1.87 8.08 -6.00
C THR A 89 -2.59 7.05 -5.11
N LEU A 90 -2.55 7.24 -3.79
CA LEU A 90 -3.19 6.35 -2.82
C LEU A 90 -4.72 6.39 -2.89
N CYS A 91 -5.34 7.50 -3.33
CA CYS A 91 -6.78 7.58 -3.57
C CYS A 91 -7.26 6.45 -4.48
N THR A 92 -6.62 6.30 -5.64
CA THR A 92 -6.97 5.26 -6.61
C THR A 92 -6.75 3.87 -6.02
N HIS A 93 -5.60 3.65 -5.39
CA HIS A 93 -5.30 2.37 -4.74
C HIS A 93 -6.35 2.00 -3.67
N HIS A 94 -6.72 2.94 -2.80
CA HIS A 94 -7.73 2.73 -1.75
C HIS A 94 -9.07 2.27 -2.34
N PHE A 95 -9.54 2.95 -3.39
CA PHE A 95 -10.76 2.58 -4.09
C PHE A 95 -10.66 1.17 -4.70
N SER A 96 -9.58 0.89 -5.45
CA SER A 96 -9.36 -0.41 -6.08
C SER A 96 -9.34 -1.55 -5.06
N THR A 97 -8.62 -1.39 -3.93
CA THR A 97 -8.59 -2.39 -2.86
C THR A 97 -9.99 -2.65 -2.32
N LYS A 98 -10.76 -1.60 -1.98
CA LYS A 98 -12.13 -1.76 -1.48
C LYS A 98 -13.06 -2.42 -2.49
N ALA A 99 -12.99 -2.00 -3.76
CA ALA A 99 -13.79 -2.56 -4.84
C ALA A 99 -13.49 -4.05 -5.04
N GLN A 100 -12.19 -4.41 -5.06
CA GLN A 100 -11.73 -5.80 -5.16
C GLN A 100 -12.17 -6.63 -3.95
N THR A 101 -12.02 -6.12 -2.73
CA THR A 101 -12.49 -6.81 -1.51
C THR A 101 -14.00 -7.05 -1.55
N LYS A 102 -14.79 -6.04 -1.95
CA LYS A 102 -16.25 -6.17 -2.04
C LYS A 102 -16.65 -7.21 -3.09
N TYR A 103 -16.03 -7.16 -4.27
CA TYR A 103 -16.28 -8.13 -5.34
C TYR A 103 -15.90 -9.54 -4.89
N PHE A 104 -14.69 -9.72 -4.34
CA PHE A 104 -14.21 -11.01 -3.84
C PHE A 104 -15.14 -11.61 -2.79
N SER A 105 -15.55 -10.83 -1.79
CA SER A 105 -16.49 -11.29 -0.75
C SER A 105 -17.84 -11.74 -1.35
N LYS A 106 -18.35 -11.00 -2.34
CA LYS A 106 -19.58 -11.38 -3.06
C LYS A 106 -19.38 -12.69 -3.83
N THR A 107 -18.33 -12.79 -4.65
CA THR A 107 -18.03 -13.99 -5.44
C THR A 107 -17.80 -15.22 -4.57
N LYS A 108 -17.16 -15.06 -3.41
CA LYS A 108 -16.95 -16.14 -2.44
C LYS A 108 -18.26 -16.62 -1.83
N ASN A 109 -19.19 -15.71 -1.50
CA ASN A 109 -20.49 -16.07 -0.92
C ASN A 109 -21.44 -16.70 -1.96
N GLU A 110 -21.32 -16.31 -3.22
CA GLU A 110 -22.15 -16.80 -4.34
C GLU A 110 -21.47 -17.93 -5.14
N LEU A 111 -20.46 -18.60 -4.55
CA LEU A 111 -19.65 -19.60 -5.24
C LEU A 111 -20.50 -20.82 -5.65
N SER A 112 -20.52 -21.14 -6.94
CA SER A 112 -21.23 -22.31 -7.47
C SER A 112 -20.48 -23.63 -7.24
N GLU A 113 -21.23 -24.73 -7.16
CA GLU A 113 -20.65 -26.07 -7.22
C GLU A 113 -19.86 -26.30 -8.51
N GLY A 114 -18.81 -27.11 -8.43
CA GLY A 114 -17.91 -27.35 -9.58
C GLY A 114 -17.03 -26.17 -9.95
N THR A 115 -17.09 -25.05 -9.22
CA THR A 115 -16.22 -23.88 -9.42
C THR A 115 -15.35 -23.61 -8.19
N ALA A 116 -14.20 -22.98 -8.42
CA ALA A 116 -13.26 -22.62 -7.36
C ALA A 116 -12.71 -21.21 -7.57
N ILE A 117 -12.43 -20.50 -6.48
CA ILE A 117 -11.67 -19.25 -6.52
C ILE A 117 -10.24 -19.56 -6.12
N ILE A 118 -9.29 -19.27 -7.01
CA ILE A 118 -7.85 -19.42 -6.74
C ILE A 118 -7.28 -18.04 -6.42
N LEU A 119 -6.84 -17.86 -5.17
CA LEU A 119 -6.08 -16.70 -4.74
C LEU A 119 -4.59 -17.04 -4.78
N ALA A 120 -3.84 -16.33 -5.60
CA ALA A 120 -2.39 -16.47 -5.71
C ALA A 120 -1.72 -15.26 -5.07
N ASP A 121 -0.77 -15.50 -4.17
CA ASP A 121 0.08 -14.46 -3.58
C ASP A 121 1.44 -14.44 -4.29
N PHE A 122 2.23 -13.38 -4.14
CA PHE A 122 3.56 -13.32 -4.77
C PHE A 122 4.44 -14.51 -4.36
N TYR A 123 5.26 -14.98 -5.29
CA TYR A 123 6.25 -16.01 -5.00
C TYR A 123 7.30 -15.47 -4.02
N GLU A 124 7.75 -16.33 -3.12
CA GLU A 124 8.76 -15.98 -2.12
C GLU A 124 10.01 -16.84 -2.35
N ASN A 125 11.16 -16.19 -2.40
CA ASN A 125 12.46 -16.86 -2.53
C ASN A 125 13.04 -17.13 -1.15
N TYR A 126 13.27 -18.40 -0.84
CA TYR A 126 13.86 -18.85 0.41
C TYR A 126 15.29 -19.32 0.15
N THR A 127 16.21 -18.91 1.03
CA THR A 127 17.56 -19.49 1.05
C THR A 127 17.55 -20.72 1.94
N CYS A 128 17.96 -21.87 1.40
CA CYS A 128 18.06 -23.10 2.15
C CYS A 128 19.26 -23.03 3.10
N ILE A 129 19.02 -23.23 4.40
CA ILE A 129 20.06 -23.30 5.43
C ILE A 129 20.09 -24.73 5.96
N ILE A 130 21.22 -25.40 5.77
CA ILE A 130 21.46 -26.73 6.32
C ILE A 130 21.98 -26.57 7.75
N GLN A 131 21.32 -27.24 8.71
CA GLN A 131 21.80 -27.28 10.10
C GLN A 131 23.11 -28.06 10.19
N ASP A 132 24.03 -27.64 11.05
CA ASP A 132 25.36 -28.26 11.26
C ASP A 132 26.21 -28.40 9.98
N ALA A 133 26.00 -27.51 9.00
CA ALA A 133 26.75 -27.53 7.76
C ALA A 133 28.23 -27.18 7.96
N ILE A 134 29.11 -27.90 7.27
CA ILE A 134 30.54 -27.56 7.22
C ILE A 134 30.72 -26.15 6.64
N GLN A 135 31.80 -25.46 7.05
CA GLN A 135 32.05 -24.06 6.69
C GLN A 135 32.06 -23.79 5.18
N SER A 136 32.46 -24.76 4.36
CA SER A 136 32.48 -24.63 2.89
C SER A 136 31.09 -24.47 2.26
N VAL A 137 30.02 -24.90 2.94
CA VAL A 137 28.63 -24.76 2.49
C VAL A 137 28.09 -23.34 2.69
N HIS A 138 28.74 -22.51 3.52
CA HIS A 138 28.33 -21.13 3.78
C HIS A 138 28.22 -20.26 2.51
N TRP A 139 29.06 -20.53 1.51
CA TRP A 139 29.09 -19.80 0.24
C TRP A 139 28.19 -20.40 -0.83
N LYS A 140 27.73 -21.65 -0.64
CA LYS A 140 26.78 -22.32 -1.54
C LYS A 140 25.37 -22.15 -0.99
N LYS A 141 24.72 -21.06 -1.39
CA LYS A 141 23.33 -20.77 -1.01
C LYS A 141 22.39 -21.26 -2.09
N GLU A 142 21.84 -22.45 -1.90
CA GLU A 142 20.73 -22.92 -2.71
C GLU A 142 19.47 -22.10 -2.37
N GLN A 143 18.73 -21.71 -3.39
CA GLN A 143 17.48 -20.97 -3.24
C GLN A 143 16.33 -21.79 -3.80
N VAL A 144 15.20 -21.74 -3.11
CA VAL A 144 13.93 -22.33 -3.56
C VAL A 144 12.88 -21.24 -3.63
N THR A 145 12.10 -21.24 -4.70
CA THR A 145 10.97 -20.33 -4.88
C THR A 145 9.68 -21.07 -4.54
N ILE A 146 8.93 -20.58 -3.56
CA ILE A 146 7.63 -21.14 -3.18
C ILE A 146 6.55 -20.18 -3.64
N HIS A 147 5.58 -20.68 -4.40
CA HIS A 147 4.40 -19.91 -4.82
C HIS A 147 3.16 -20.48 -4.14
N ARG A 148 2.56 -19.69 -3.25
CA ARG A 148 1.39 -20.09 -2.47
C ARG A 148 0.10 -19.78 -3.22
N PHE A 149 -0.81 -20.74 -3.19
CA PHE A 149 -2.17 -20.62 -3.69
C PHE A 149 -3.15 -21.02 -2.60
N LEU A 150 -4.27 -20.31 -2.52
CA LEU A 150 -5.41 -20.65 -1.68
C LEU A 150 -6.63 -20.87 -2.58
N ALA A 151 -7.23 -22.06 -2.48
CA ALA A 151 -8.42 -22.40 -3.23
C ALA A 151 -9.65 -22.36 -2.32
N TYR A 152 -10.65 -21.56 -2.67
CA TYR A 152 -11.99 -21.63 -2.09
C TYR A 152 -12.88 -22.49 -2.99
N VAL A 153 -13.49 -23.50 -2.39
CA VAL A 153 -14.48 -24.38 -3.03
C VAL A 153 -15.75 -24.37 -2.19
N LYS A 154 -16.90 -24.57 -2.82
CA LYS A 154 -18.15 -24.78 -2.09
C LYS A 154 -18.12 -26.17 -1.44
N ASP A 155 -18.44 -26.24 -0.16
CA ASP A 155 -18.54 -27.51 0.56
C ASP A 155 -19.71 -28.32 -0.01
N THR A 156 -19.44 -29.55 -0.45
CA THR A 156 -20.43 -30.49 -1.00
C THR A 156 -20.74 -31.61 -0.02
N ALA A 157 -20.18 -31.61 1.19
CA ALA A 157 -20.27 -32.72 2.13
C ALA A 157 -21.54 -32.72 3.01
N ASN A 158 -22.49 -31.81 2.80
CA ASN A 158 -23.68 -31.63 3.65
C ASN A 158 -25.03 -31.59 2.88
N ASP A 159 -25.10 -32.15 1.67
CA ASP A 159 -26.38 -32.42 0.99
C ASP A 159 -26.82 -33.88 1.16
#